data_AF-A0A358XS32-F1
#
_entry.id   AF-A0A358XS32-F1
#
_cell.length_a   1.000
_cell.length_b   1.000
_cell.length_c   1.000
_cell.angle_alpha   90.00
_cell.angle_beta   90.00
_cell.angle_gamma   90.00
#
_symmetry.space_group_name_H-M   'P 1'
#
loop_
_entity.id
_entity.type
_entity.pdbx_description
1 polymer ?
#
loop_
_entity_poly.entity_id
_entity_poly.type
_entity_poly.pdbx_seq_one_letter_code
_entity_poly.pdbx_strand_id
1 'polypeptide(L)' 'MFSSNKVNADLSKKTAYSFKLFLDNKKAAPAELFFNVDTYKHSIEFSEKDPSFRAGLLSALTGK' A
#
# COMPACT_ATOMS: atom_id res chain seq x y z
N MET A 1 9.17 3.04 -1.07
CA MET A 1 7.97 2.81 -1.91
C MET A 1 8.38 2.01 -3.14
N PHE A 2 7.74 0.88 -3.41
CA PHE A 2 7.99 0.07 -4.61
C PHE A 2 6.73 0.00 -5.46
N SER A 3 6.88 0.12 -6.78
CA SER A 3 5.78 0.00 -7.75
C SER A 3 5.91 -1.32 -8.50
N SER A 4 4.82 -2.09 -8.60
CA SER A 4 4.77 -3.29 -9.43
C SER A 4 4.27 -3.01 -10.85
N ASN A 5 4.03 -1.74 -11.18
CA ASN A 5 3.53 -1.34 -12.50
C ASN A 5 4.65 -1.41 -13.55
N LYS A 6 4.34 -1.98 -14.72
CA LYS A 6 5.28 -2.10 -15.85
C LYS A 6 5.57 -0.76 -16.56
N VAL A 7 4.79 0.26 -16.26
CA VAL A 7 4.87 1.61 -16.83
C VAL A 7 4.68 2.64 -15.71
N ASN A 8 5.13 3.87 -15.93
CA ASN A 8 4.89 4.96 -14.99
C ASN A 8 3.39 5.17 -14.77
N ALA A 9 3.01 5.48 -13.52
CA ALA A 9 1.63 5.75 -13.19
C ALA A 9 1.18 7.08 -13.82
N ASP A 10 0.11 7.02 -14.59
CA ASP A 10 -0.51 8.14 -15.29
C ASP A 10 -1.99 8.18 -14.90
N LEU A 11 -2.28 9.01 -13.89
CA LEU A 11 -3.62 9.09 -13.30
C LEU A 11 -4.67 9.71 -14.24
N SER A 12 -4.27 10.22 -15.40
CA SER A 12 -5.19 10.69 -16.44
C SER A 12 -5.82 9.55 -17.25
N LYS A 13 -5.23 8.36 -17.20
CA LYS A 13 -5.69 7.18 -17.94
C LYS A 13 -6.57 6.30 -17.07
N LYS A 14 -7.67 5.81 -17.63
CA LYS A 14 -8.58 4.85 -16.98
C LYS A 14 -7.92 3.47 -16.85
N THR A 15 -7.16 3.27 -15.78
CA THR A 15 -6.49 2.01 -15.44
C THR A 15 -6.34 1.85 -13.92
N ALA A 16 -5.93 0.65 -13.51
CA ALA A 16 -5.55 0.35 -12.14
C ALA A 16 -4.02 0.35 -11.97
N TYR A 17 -3.56 0.84 -10.82
CA TYR A 17 -2.17 0.84 -10.40
C TYR A 17 -2.02 0.20 -9.03
N SER A 18 -0.98 -0.60 -8.85
CA SER A 18 -0.66 -1.25 -7.57
C SER A 18 0.72 -0.85 -7.07
N PHE A 19 0.78 -0.48 -5.79
CA PHE A 19 1.98 -0.06 -5.11
C PHE A 19 2.19 -0.89 -3.85
N LYS A 20 3.44 -1.24 -3.56
CA LYS A 20 3.83 -1.80 -2.27
C LYS A 20 4.50 -0.71 -1.43
N LEU A 21 3.85 -0.39 -0.31
CA LEU A 21 4.33 0.55 0.68
C LEU A 21 5.01 -0.22 1.82
N PHE A 22 6.09 0.36 2.32
CA PHE A 22 6.80 -0.10 3.50
C PHE A 22 6.72 1.03 4.51
N LEU A 23 6.11 0.76 5.66
CA LEU A 23 5.94 1.73 6.72
C LEU A 23 6.95 1.42 7.81
N ASP A 24 7.70 2.45 8.21
CA ASP A 24 8.65 2.34 9.31
C ASP A 24 7.91 1.98 10.60
N ASN A 25 8.40 0.94 11.26
CA ASN A 25 7.90 0.50 12.55
C ASN A 25 9.07 0.49 13.54
N LYS A 26 8.89 1.13 14.70
CA LYS A 26 9.92 1.21 15.76
C LYS A 26 10.03 -0.05 16.61
N LYS A 27 9.05 -0.97 16.53
CA LYS A 27 8.95 -2.15 17.39
C LYS A 27 9.18 -3.49 16.67
N ALA A 28 9.06 -3.54 15.35
CA ALA A 28 9.15 -4.78 14.58
C ALA A 28 9.68 -4.53 13.16
N ALA A 29 9.73 -5.58 12.33
CA ALA A 29 10.01 -5.45 10.91
C ALA A 29 9.05 -4.43 10.23
N PRO A 30 9.50 -3.73 9.17
CA PRO A 30 8.68 -2.74 8.46
C PRO A 30 7.32 -3.33 8.05
N ALA A 31 6.25 -2.58 8.28
CA ALA A 31 4.92 -3.05 7.90
C ALA A 31 4.75 -2.91 6.39
N GLU A 32 4.34 -4.00 5.71
CA GLU A 32 4.03 -4.01 4.29
C GLU A 32 2.54 -3.76 4.05
N LEU A 33 2.24 -2.84 3.13
CA LEU A 33 0.87 -2.51 2.72
C LEU A 33 0.77 -2.43 1.20
N PHE A 34 -0.27 -3.01 0.64
CA PHE A 34 -0.65 -2.78 -0.75
C PHE A 34 -1.56 -1.57 -0.85
N PHE A 35 -1.22 -0.68 -1.77
CA PHE A 35 -2.02 0.49 -2.12
C PHE A 35 -2.42 0.39 -3.58
N ASN A 36 -3.72 0.28 -3.83
CA ASN A 36 -4.26 0.17 -5.17
C ASN A 36 -5.05 1.45 -5.51
N VAL A 37 -4.81 1.99 -6.70
CA VAL A 37 -5.54 3.13 -7.25
C VAL A 37 -6.23 2.67 -8.52
N ASP A 38 -7.55 2.67 -8.52
CA ASP A 38 -8.38 2.38 -9.69
C ASP A 38 -9.04 3.67 -10.17
N THR A 39 -8.46 4.25 -11.22
CA THR A 39 -8.96 5.50 -11.81
C THR A 39 -10.22 5.31 -12.66
N TYR A 40 -10.54 4.07 -13.06
CA TYR A 40 -11.79 3.76 -13.76
C TYR A 40 -12.95 3.76 -12.78
N LYS A 41 -12.77 3.18 -11.59
CA LYS A 41 -13.78 3.11 -10.52
C LYS A 41 -13.77 4.31 -9.59
N HIS A 42 -12.81 5.22 -9.74
CA HIS A 42 -12.57 6.33 -8.80
C HIS A 42 -12.42 5.84 -7.35
N SER A 43 -11.68 4.75 -7.16
CA SER A 43 -11.51 4.12 -5.85
C SER A 43 -10.04 3.97 -5.47
N ILE A 44 -9.79 4.04 -4.16
CA ILE A 44 -8.52 3.65 -3.57
C ILE A 44 -8.75 2.50 -2.59
N GLU A 45 -7.81 1.58 -2.53
CA GLU A 45 -7.84 0.44 -1.60
C GLU A 45 -6.49 0.30 -0.90
N PHE A 46 -6.55 0.06 0.41
CA PHE A 46 -5.39 -0.32 1.22
C PHE A 46 -5.62 -1.73 1.73
N SER A 47 -4.69 -2.63 1.45
CA SER A 47 -4.78 -4.04 1.87
C SER A 47 -3.48 -4.51 2.50
N GLU A 48 -3.60 -5.16 3.66
CA GLU A 48 -2.50 -5.91 4.25
C GLU A 48 -2.24 -7.17 3.41
N LYS A 49 -0.99 -7.65 3.39
CA LYS A 49 -0.63 -8.88 2.68
C LYS A 49 -1.36 -10.10 3.24
N ASP A 50 -1.38 -10.21 4.56
CA ASP A 50 -2.11 -11.20 5.33
C ASP A 50 -2.24 -10.71 6.79
N PRO A 51 -3.10 -11.34 7.63
CA PRO A 51 -3.38 -10.85 8.97
C PRO A 51 -2.16 -10.78 9.92
N SER A 52 -1.06 -11.48 9.62
CA SER A 52 0.16 -11.41 10.45
C SER A 52 0.81 -10.02 10.41
N PHE A 53 0.59 -9.25 9.33
CA PHE A 53 1.12 -7.90 9.17
C PHE A 53 0.28 -6.84 9.91
N ARG A 54 -0.91 -7.19 10.38
CA ARG A 54 -1.85 -6.24 10.99
C ARG A 54 -1.28 -5.51 12.19
N ALA A 55 -0.61 -6.24 13.09
CA ALA A 55 -0.04 -5.65 14.30
C ALA A 55 1.06 -4.63 13.96
N GLY A 56 1.91 -4.95 12.99
CA GLY A 56 2.94 -4.04 12.50
C GLY A 56 2.34 -2.81 11.82
N LEU A 57 1.30 -3.01 10.99
CA LEU A 57 0.58 -1.93 10.31
C LEU A 57 -0.08 -0.98 11.32
N LEU A 58 -0.81 -1.51 12.29
CA LEU A 58 -1.44 -0.72 13.35
C LEU A 58 -0.40 0.05 14.16
N SER A 59 0.72 -0.57 14.50
CA SER A 59 1.82 0.10 15.20
C SER A 59 2.41 1.24 14.38
N ALA A 60 2.64 1.03 13.08
CA ALA A 60 3.16 2.05 12.18
C ALA A 60 2.19 3.23 11.98
N LEU A 61 0.87 2.97 11.90
CA LEU A 61 -0.16 4.01 11.71
C LEU A 61 -0.48 4.77 13.00
N THR A 62 -0.40 4.12 14.16
CA THR A 62 -0.76 4.74 15.45
C THR A 62 0.44 5.22 16.25
N GLY A 63 1.65 4.83 15.86
CA GLY A 63 2.89 5.10 16.60
C GLY A 63 2.99 4.39 17.95
N LYS A 64 2.09 3.45 18.23
CA LYS A 64 1.99 2.73 19.52
C LYS A 64 2.59 1.33 19.46
#